data_AF-A0A7S0C335-F1
#
_entry.id   AF-A0A7S0C335-F1
#
_cell.length_a   1.000
_cell.length_b   1.000
_cell.length_c   1.000
_cell.angle_alpha   90.00
_cell.angle_beta   90.00
_cell.angle_gamma   90.00
#
_symmetry.space_group_name_H-M   'P 1'
#
loop_
_entity.id
_entity.type
_entity.pdbx_description
1 polymer ?
#
loop_
_entity_poly.entity_id
_entity_poly.type
_entity_poly.pdbx_seq_one_letter_code
_entity_poly.pdbx_strand_id
1 'polypeptide(L)'
;VKDYNITHAMSFHSRANNDTSRPALLIHPYTSVRSFSDMPKEDARRFRELSIALNTDRVYTTGTAMEAINYAAFGSTIDWMYAKRNITAFVLEAVPPCNSRWCNFGVYQNAEIYAKTLKQFVDLTLDNNANGNDYIVSVTHHSLPKLLILFCIVLSWFLFRYKRHLLHCSNQYQAIHLFKSFIFDKEKNDGPEKEILFKEQQMELLPLES
;
A
#
# COMPACT_ATOMS: atom_id res chain seq x y z
N VAL A 1 13.08 -10.63 30.66
CA VAL A 1 13.24 -9.15 30.72
C VAL A 1 14.28 -8.72 31.75
N LYS A 2 14.22 -9.18 33.01
CA LYS A 2 15.22 -8.78 34.03
C LYS A 2 16.68 -9.10 33.66
N ASP A 3 16.89 -10.13 32.85
CA ASP A 3 18.23 -10.61 32.47
C ASP A 3 18.71 -10.08 31.10
N TYR A 4 17.91 -9.23 30.44
CA TYR A 4 18.23 -8.70 29.11
C TYR A 4 18.16 -7.17 29.12
N ASN A 5 19.16 -6.50 28.54
CA ASN A 5 19.17 -5.05 28.37
C ASN A 5 18.24 -4.61 27.22
N ILE A 6 16.93 -4.73 27.45
CA ILE A 6 15.91 -4.34 26.49
C ILE A 6 15.71 -2.83 26.58
N THR A 7 15.94 -2.11 25.48
CA THR A 7 15.73 -0.65 25.39
C THR A 7 14.49 -0.28 24.59
N HIS A 8 14.06 -1.16 23.69
CA HIS A 8 12.91 -0.98 22.81
C HIS A 8 12.06 -2.25 22.76
N ALA A 9 10.74 -2.09 22.61
CA ALA A 9 9.82 -3.20 22.45
C ALA A 9 8.66 -2.85 21.51
N MET A 10 8.15 -3.86 20.80
CA MET A 10 6.93 -3.74 20.02
C MET A 10 6.01 -4.91 20.34
N SER A 11 4.75 -4.61 20.66
CA SER A 11 3.70 -5.59 20.91
C SER A 11 2.75 -5.63 19.71
N PHE A 12 2.47 -6.83 19.21
CA PHE A 12 1.60 -7.03 18.05
C PHE A 12 0.19 -7.35 18.51
N HIS A 13 -0.74 -6.53 18.08
CA HIS A 13 -2.16 -6.71 18.33
C HIS A 13 -2.88 -6.90 16.99
N SER A 14 -4.04 -7.54 17.03
CA SER A 14 -4.95 -7.60 15.89
C SER A 14 -6.38 -7.39 16.35
N ARG A 15 -7.12 -6.59 15.60
CA ARG A 15 -8.57 -6.42 15.85
C ARG A 15 -9.35 -7.64 15.35
N ALA A 16 -10.62 -7.73 15.74
CA ALA A 16 -11.46 -8.88 15.45
C ALA A 16 -12.02 -8.89 14.01
N ASN A 17 -12.16 -7.72 13.37
CA ASN A 17 -12.84 -7.55 12.08
C ASN A 17 -12.08 -6.58 11.15
N ASN A 18 -12.41 -6.59 9.86
CA ASN A 18 -11.86 -5.65 8.88
C ASN A 18 -12.71 -4.39 8.79
N ASP A 19 -13.01 -3.78 9.95
CA ASP A 19 -13.68 -2.49 9.95
C ASP A 19 -12.71 -1.41 9.44
N THR A 20 -12.86 -1.10 8.14
CA THR A 20 -12.04 -0.10 7.44
C THR A 20 -12.37 1.33 7.83
N SER A 21 -13.47 1.56 8.56
CA SER A 21 -13.78 2.90 9.10
C SER A 21 -12.83 3.29 10.24
N ARG A 22 -12.14 2.30 10.83
CA ARG A 22 -11.16 2.49 11.89
C ARG A 22 -9.75 2.35 11.31
N PRO A 23 -8.86 3.34 11.48
CA PRO A 23 -7.50 3.25 10.96
C PRO A 23 -6.68 2.20 11.71
N ALA A 24 -5.63 1.65 11.08
CA ALA A 24 -4.62 0.84 11.78
C ALA A 24 -3.93 1.68 12.85
N LEU A 25 -3.39 1.07 13.91
CA LEU A 25 -2.88 1.83 15.06
C LEU A 25 -1.39 1.57 15.31
N LEU A 26 -0.67 2.64 15.66
CA LEU A 26 0.66 2.57 16.23
C LEU A 26 0.64 3.37 17.54
N ILE A 27 0.43 2.67 18.64
CA ILE A 27 0.18 3.28 19.95
C ILE A 27 1.46 3.29 20.77
N HIS A 28 1.79 4.43 21.37
CA HIS A 28 2.80 4.54 22.42
C HIS A 28 2.15 4.84 23.77
N PRO A 29 2.89 4.73 24.89
CA PRO A 29 2.40 5.19 26.19
C PRO A 29 2.01 6.68 26.16
N TYR A 30 1.05 7.12 26.97
CA TYR A 30 0.26 6.31 27.89
C TYR A 30 -0.96 5.69 27.21
N THR A 31 -1.33 4.50 27.63
CA THR A 31 -2.61 3.89 27.27
C THR A 31 -3.73 4.26 28.25
N SER A 32 -3.40 4.81 29.41
CA SER A 32 -4.36 5.39 30.36
C SER A 32 -4.98 6.72 29.87
N VAL A 33 -5.74 7.41 30.73
CA VAL A 33 -6.29 8.76 30.46
C VAL A 33 -5.23 9.87 30.39
N ARG A 34 -3.97 9.56 30.69
CA ARG A 34 -2.87 10.51 30.58
C ARG A 34 -2.63 10.88 29.12
N SER A 35 -2.47 12.17 28.90
CA SER A 35 -2.17 12.76 27.60
C SER A 35 -0.70 12.58 27.24
N PHE A 36 -0.38 12.78 25.96
CA PHE A 36 1.02 12.82 25.53
C PHE A 36 1.80 13.98 26.17
N SER A 37 1.13 15.10 26.48
CA SER A 37 1.75 16.22 27.21
C SER A 37 2.18 15.87 28.63
N ASP A 38 1.64 14.80 29.23
CA ASP A 38 2.06 14.32 30.55
C ASP A 38 3.37 13.51 30.51
N MET A 39 3.91 13.27 29.31
CA MET A 39 5.19 12.62 29.11
C MET A 39 6.34 13.65 29.20
N PRO A 40 7.47 13.31 29.85
CA PRO A 40 8.67 14.13 29.81
C PRO A 40 9.04 14.54 28.38
N LYS A 41 9.47 15.80 28.21
CA LYS A 41 9.67 16.40 26.88
C LYS A 41 10.58 15.59 25.96
N GLU A 42 11.69 15.06 26.48
CA GLU A 42 12.64 14.27 25.68
C GLU A 42 12.06 12.93 25.25
N ASP A 43 11.29 12.26 26.12
CA ASP A 43 10.63 11.02 25.75
C ASP A 43 9.51 11.29 24.74
N ALA A 44 8.72 12.34 24.93
CA ALA A 44 7.71 12.76 23.98
C ALA A 44 8.33 13.06 22.60
N ARG A 45 9.48 13.72 22.56
CA ARG A 45 10.23 13.94 21.32
C ARG A 45 10.65 12.60 20.70
N ARG A 46 11.25 11.69 21.47
CA ARG A 46 11.68 10.36 21.02
C ARG A 46 10.52 9.55 20.42
N PHE A 47 9.39 9.47 21.13
CA PHE A 47 8.21 8.75 20.64
C PHE A 47 7.62 9.37 19.39
N ARG A 48 7.60 10.71 19.29
CA ARG A 48 7.14 11.41 18.09
C ARG A 48 8.03 11.13 16.89
N GLU A 49 9.35 11.25 17.05
CA GLU A 49 10.33 10.99 15.98
C GLU A 49 10.25 9.54 15.49
N LEU A 50 10.20 8.57 16.40
CA LEU A 50 10.01 7.16 16.05
C LEU A 50 8.66 6.91 15.38
N SER A 51 7.56 7.51 15.87
CA SER A 51 6.24 7.34 15.26
C SER A 51 6.22 7.84 13.82
N ILE A 52 6.86 8.98 13.55
CA ILE A 52 6.99 9.52 12.18
C ILE A 52 7.83 8.57 11.32
N ALA A 53 8.94 8.05 11.84
CA ALA A 53 9.83 7.15 11.11
C ALA A 53 9.21 5.76 10.84
N LEU A 54 8.36 5.27 11.74
CA LEU A 54 7.65 3.99 11.60
C LEU A 54 6.37 4.09 10.75
N ASN A 55 5.86 5.30 10.55
CA ASN A 55 4.61 5.58 9.83
C ASN A 55 4.85 6.43 8.57
N THR A 56 5.93 6.16 7.83
CA THR A 56 6.28 6.90 6.60
C THR A 56 5.15 6.92 5.57
N ASP A 57 4.41 5.81 5.49
CA ASP A 57 3.35 5.62 4.51
C ASP A 57 1.99 6.14 5.03
N ARG A 58 1.95 6.71 6.25
CA ARG A 58 0.76 7.27 6.92
C ARG A 58 -0.42 6.30 7.00
N VAL A 59 -0.13 5.01 7.13
CA VAL A 59 -1.14 3.94 7.24
C VAL A 59 -1.74 3.88 8.64
N TYR A 60 -0.98 4.30 9.65
CA TYR A 60 -1.38 4.21 11.05
C TYR A 60 -1.86 5.56 11.60
N THR A 61 -2.85 5.52 12.48
CA THR A 61 -3.06 6.58 13.46
C THR A 61 -2.11 6.36 14.62
N THR A 62 -1.33 7.39 14.94
CA THR A 62 -0.26 7.34 15.93
C THR A 62 -0.61 8.20 17.14
N GLY A 63 -0.31 7.73 18.34
CA GLY A 63 -0.49 8.52 19.56
C GLY A 63 -0.59 7.66 20.81
N THR A 64 -1.00 8.29 21.90
CA THR A 64 -1.58 7.60 23.05
C THR A 64 -2.88 6.88 22.65
N ALA A 65 -3.36 5.95 23.48
CA ALA A 65 -4.63 5.27 23.21
C ALA A 65 -5.81 6.26 23.17
N MET A 66 -5.78 7.28 24.03
CA MET A 66 -6.77 8.36 24.01
C MET A 66 -6.70 9.20 22.74
N GLU A 67 -5.52 9.58 22.27
CA GLU A 67 -5.38 10.39 21.04
C GLU A 67 -5.76 9.60 19.79
N ALA A 68 -5.42 8.31 19.73
CA ALA A 68 -5.61 7.51 18.53
C ALA A 68 -7.02 6.94 18.39
N ILE A 69 -7.65 6.53 19.50
CA ILE A 69 -8.94 5.83 19.49
C ILE A 69 -9.92 6.26 20.58
N ASN A 70 -9.64 7.36 21.31
CA ASN A 70 -10.50 7.89 22.37
C ASN A 70 -10.89 6.84 23.44
N TYR A 71 -9.98 5.90 23.74
CA TYR A 71 -10.20 4.85 24.73
C TYR A 71 -8.99 4.69 25.64
N ALA A 72 -9.23 4.52 26.93
CA ALA A 72 -8.20 4.26 27.93
C ALA A 72 -8.13 2.78 28.29
N ALA A 73 -6.94 2.20 28.20
CA ALA A 73 -6.62 0.86 28.68
C ALA A 73 -5.61 0.95 29.83
N PHE A 74 -6.08 0.90 31.07
CA PHE A 74 -5.20 0.96 32.24
C PHE A 74 -4.37 -0.31 32.38
N GLY A 75 -3.11 -0.15 32.84
CA GLY A 75 -2.25 -1.30 33.17
C GLY A 75 -1.73 -2.06 31.96
N SER A 76 -1.66 -1.43 30.78
CA SER A 76 -1.09 -2.08 29.61
C SER A 76 0.40 -2.41 29.80
N THR A 77 0.85 -3.44 29.09
CA THR A 77 2.25 -3.87 29.11
C THR A 77 3.20 -2.75 28.67
N ILE A 78 2.81 -1.92 27.68
CA ILE A 78 3.66 -0.82 27.20
C ILE A 78 3.78 0.31 28.21
N ASP A 79 2.70 0.61 28.98
CA ASP A 79 2.75 1.58 30.06
C ASP A 79 3.68 1.11 31.19
N TRP A 80 3.60 -0.18 31.56
CA TRP A 80 4.51 -0.77 32.54
C TRP A 80 5.96 -0.76 32.06
N MET A 81 6.22 -1.15 30.80
CA MET A 81 7.54 -1.14 30.18
C MET A 81 8.17 0.26 30.24
N TYR A 82 7.42 1.28 29.86
CA TYR A 82 7.89 2.66 29.92
C TYR A 82 8.08 3.12 31.38
N ALA A 83 7.04 3.04 32.20
CA ALA A 83 7.07 3.62 33.55
C ALA A 83 8.02 2.91 34.53
N LYS A 84 8.28 1.60 34.37
CA LYS A 84 9.11 0.83 35.31
C LYS A 84 10.48 0.48 34.77
N ARG A 85 10.69 0.52 33.46
CA ARG A 85 11.93 0.07 32.83
C ARG A 85 12.53 1.08 31.87
N ASN A 86 11.88 2.23 31.65
CA ASN A 86 12.29 3.24 30.66
C ASN A 86 12.47 2.64 29.25
N ILE A 87 11.66 1.63 28.91
CA ILE A 87 11.68 0.97 27.60
C ILE A 87 10.79 1.77 26.66
N THR A 88 11.32 2.11 25.49
CA THR A 88 10.54 2.73 24.41
C THR A 88 9.70 1.65 23.74
N ALA A 89 8.41 1.61 24.08
CA ALA A 89 7.52 0.53 23.68
C ALA A 89 6.35 1.01 22.79
N PHE A 90 6.01 0.22 21.78
CA PHE A 90 4.85 0.48 20.90
C PHE A 90 3.89 -0.72 20.86
N VAL A 91 2.62 -0.47 20.63
CA VAL A 91 1.66 -1.46 20.12
C VAL A 91 1.44 -1.18 18.64
N LEU A 92 1.66 -2.19 17.80
CA LEU A 92 1.25 -2.18 16.41
C LEU A 92 -0.05 -2.99 16.30
N GLU A 93 -1.17 -2.31 16.01
CA GLU A 93 -2.44 -2.99 15.77
C GLU A 93 -2.64 -3.26 14.29
N ALA A 94 -2.68 -4.54 13.96
CA ALA A 94 -3.03 -5.04 12.65
C ALA A 94 -4.54 -5.07 12.41
N VAL A 95 -4.96 -4.51 11.28
CA VAL A 95 -6.26 -4.73 10.64
C VAL A 95 -6.20 -6.06 9.88
N PRO A 96 -7.08 -7.04 10.17
CA PRO A 96 -7.17 -8.24 9.38
C PRO A 96 -7.74 -7.93 7.98
N PRO A 97 -7.38 -8.67 6.93
CA PRO A 97 -7.87 -8.45 5.57
C PRO A 97 -9.33 -8.90 5.36
N CYS A 98 -9.93 -9.54 6.37
CA CYS A 98 -11.27 -10.09 6.34
C CYS A 98 -11.99 -9.86 7.68
N ASN A 99 -13.29 -10.15 7.74
CA ASN A 99 -14.11 -10.01 8.95
C ASN A 99 -13.85 -11.11 10.00
N SER A 100 -12.59 -11.46 10.22
CA SER A 100 -12.13 -12.38 11.25
C SER A 100 -10.67 -12.07 11.56
N ARG A 101 -10.29 -12.16 12.85
CA ARG A 101 -8.88 -12.11 13.27
C ARG A 101 -8.05 -13.24 12.64
N TRP A 102 -8.71 -14.37 12.32
CA TRP A 102 -8.09 -15.60 11.82
C TRP A 102 -8.47 -15.80 10.34
N CYS A 103 -8.07 -14.86 9.49
CA CYS A 103 -8.37 -14.97 8.06
C CYS A 103 -7.72 -16.22 7.46
N ASN A 104 -8.51 -16.99 6.71
CA ASN A 104 -8.00 -18.13 5.93
C ASN A 104 -7.40 -17.70 4.57
N PHE A 105 -7.69 -16.47 4.10
CA PHE A 105 -7.22 -15.91 2.82
C PHE A 105 -6.85 -14.42 2.96
N GLY A 106 -5.92 -13.92 2.13
CA GLY A 106 -5.52 -12.49 2.11
C GLY A 106 -4.52 -12.07 3.20
N VAL A 107 -4.04 -13.01 4.02
CA VAL A 107 -3.11 -12.77 5.13
C VAL A 107 -1.82 -12.06 4.68
N TYR A 108 -1.33 -12.37 3.47
CA TYR A 108 -0.03 -11.92 2.98
C TYR A 108 0.06 -10.39 2.77
N GLN A 109 -0.97 -9.73 2.26
CA GLN A 109 -0.91 -8.30 1.94
C GLN A 109 -0.86 -7.43 3.21
N ASN A 110 -1.68 -7.78 4.19
CA ASN A 110 -1.66 -7.07 5.48
C ASN A 110 -0.41 -7.45 6.29
N ALA A 111 0.03 -8.71 6.22
CA ALA A 111 1.30 -9.12 6.81
C ALA A 111 2.49 -8.34 6.24
N GLU A 112 2.50 -7.99 4.95
CA GLU A 112 3.57 -7.21 4.31
C GLU A 112 3.71 -5.81 4.93
N ILE A 113 2.60 -5.09 5.12
CA ILE A 113 2.61 -3.76 5.72
C ILE A 113 3.13 -3.82 7.16
N TYR A 114 2.63 -4.75 7.98
CA TYR A 114 3.07 -4.86 9.38
C TYR A 114 4.51 -5.39 9.48
N ALA A 115 4.93 -6.29 8.59
CA ALA A 115 6.30 -6.76 8.51
C ALA A 115 7.26 -5.63 8.10
N LYS A 116 6.86 -4.75 7.18
CA LYS A 116 7.64 -3.55 6.81
C LYS A 116 7.85 -2.65 8.02
N THR A 117 6.79 -2.34 8.78
CA THR A 117 6.90 -1.51 9.99
C THR A 117 7.75 -2.19 11.08
N LEU A 118 7.61 -3.51 11.27
CA LEU A 118 8.46 -4.26 12.20
C LEU A 118 9.93 -4.23 11.78
N LYS A 119 10.21 -4.42 10.48
CA LYS A 119 11.57 -4.33 9.95
C LYS A 119 12.17 -2.95 10.21
N GLN A 120 11.42 -1.88 9.88
CA GLN A 120 11.83 -0.51 10.17
C GLN A 120 12.10 -0.29 11.67
N PHE A 121 11.27 -0.85 12.55
CA PHE A 121 11.49 -0.79 13.99
C PHE A 121 12.79 -1.47 14.40
N VAL A 122 13.07 -2.67 13.90
CA VAL A 122 14.34 -3.38 14.20
C VAL A 122 15.53 -2.58 13.67
N ASP A 123 15.48 -2.13 12.42
CA ASP A 123 16.57 -1.36 11.80
C ASP A 123 16.88 -0.08 12.61
N LEU A 124 15.86 0.74 12.89
CA LEU A 124 16.00 1.98 13.65
C LEU A 124 16.55 1.73 15.07
N THR A 125 16.12 0.65 15.73
CA THR A 125 16.54 0.36 17.11
C THR A 125 17.95 -0.21 17.18
N LEU A 126 18.38 -0.99 16.19
CA LEU A 126 19.75 -1.50 16.11
C LEU A 126 20.76 -0.43 15.69
N ASP A 127 20.43 0.41 14.71
CA ASP A 127 21.30 1.50 14.26
C ASP A 127 21.54 2.53 15.39
N ASN A 128 20.53 2.78 16.22
CA ASN A 128 20.65 3.64 17.40
C ASN A 128 21.59 3.06 18.47
N ASN A 129 21.59 1.73 18.65
CA ASN A 129 22.48 1.07 19.60
C ASN A 129 23.92 0.98 19.07
N ALA A 130 24.11 0.86 17.75
CA ALA A 130 25.44 0.74 17.13
C ALA A 130 26.23 2.05 17.10
N ASN A 131 25.54 3.20 17.01
CA ASN A 131 26.19 4.49 16.78
C ASN A 131 26.35 5.37 18.04
N GLY A 132 25.88 4.93 19.22
CA GLY A 132 26.05 5.65 20.48
C GLY A 132 25.48 7.09 20.52
N ASN A 133 24.73 7.48 19.49
CA ASN A 133 24.26 8.84 19.27
C ASN A 133 22.76 8.91 19.56
N ASP A 134 22.40 9.67 20.59
CA ASP A 134 21.04 10.19 20.77
C ASP A 134 20.66 11.04 19.56
N TYR A 135 19.77 10.51 18.73
CA TYR A 135 18.93 11.19 17.73
C TYR A 135 19.50 12.46 17.06
N ILE A 136 20.09 12.26 15.87
CA ILE A 136 19.86 13.18 14.75
C ILE A 136 19.13 12.37 13.67
N VAL A 137 17.79 12.33 13.74
CA VAL A 137 17.01 11.97 12.56
C VAL A 137 17.10 13.17 11.62
N SER A 138 18.14 13.17 10.79
CA SER A 138 18.12 13.95 9.57
C SER A 138 17.00 13.36 8.73
N VAL A 139 15.82 13.99 8.77
CA VAL A 139 14.82 13.79 7.72
C VAL A 139 15.41 14.44 6.47
N THR A 140 16.36 13.77 5.84
CA THR A 140 16.66 14.02 4.45
C THR A 140 15.40 13.62 3.70
N HIS A 141 14.58 14.62 3.36
CA HIS A 141 13.74 14.51 2.18
C HIS A 141 14.69 14.20 1.02
N HIS A 142 14.89 12.91 0.73
CA HIS A 142 15.41 12.49 -0.55
C HIS A 142 14.34 12.88 -1.57
N SER A 143 14.36 14.15 -1.98
CA SER A 143 13.85 14.53 -3.27
C SER A 143 14.50 13.59 -4.27
N LEU A 144 13.68 12.80 -4.95
CA LEU A 144 14.13 11.97 -6.06
C LEU A 144 15.06 12.83 -6.92
N PRO A 145 16.29 12.37 -7.20
CA PRO A 145 17.24 13.20 -7.95
C PRO A 145 16.54 13.61 -9.24
N LYS A 146 16.59 14.90 -9.59
CA LYS A 146 15.88 15.47 -10.76
C LYS A 146 16.13 14.66 -12.04
N LEU A 147 17.26 13.95 -12.10
CA LEU A 147 17.63 13.01 -13.15
C LEU A 147 16.67 11.80 -13.29
N LEU A 148 16.17 11.25 -12.17
CA LEU A 148 15.26 10.10 -12.13
C LEU A 148 13.84 10.50 -12.58
N ILE A 149 13.39 11.70 -12.21
CA ILE A 149 12.13 12.27 -12.72
C ILE A 149 12.24 12.50 -14.23
N LEU A 150 13.35 13.08 -14.69
CA LEU A 150 13.60 13.28 -16.12
C LEU A 150 13.66 11.94 -16.88
N PHE A 151 14.30 10.92 -16.31
CA PHE A 151 14.34 9.58 -16.89
C PHE A 151 12.95 8.94 -16.97
N CYS A 152 12.13 9.05 -15.93
CA CYS A 152 10.74 8.56 -15.96
C CYS A 152 9.87 9.29 -16.99
N ILE A 153 10.04 10.61 -17.17
CA ILE A 153 9.32 11.39 -18.18
C ILE A 153 9.75 10.97 -19.59
N VAL A 154 11.06 10.85 -19.83
CA VAL A 154 11.60 10.43 -21.13
C VAL A 154 11.18 9.00 -21.46
N LEU A 155 11.27 8.08 -20.51
CA LEU A 155 10.84 6.70 -20.69
C LEU A 155 9.33 6.59 -20.96
N SER A 156 8.51 7.37 -20.24
CA SER A 156 7.06 7.43 -20.47
C SER A 156 6.74 7.98 -21.86
N TRP A 157 7.45 9.01 -22.31
CA TRP A 157 7.30 9.58 -23.65
C TRP A 157 7.74 8.60 -24.74
N PHE A 158 8.82 7.86 -24.51
CA PHE A 158 9.32 6.84 -25.44
C PHE A 158 8.37 5.65 -25.54
N LEU A 159 7.84 5.16 -24.42
CA LEU A 159 6.83 4.09 -24.40
C LEU A 159 5.51 4.53 -25.05
N PHE A 160 5.09 5.78 -24.85
CA PHE A 160 3.93 6.34 -25.53
C PHE A 160 4.12 6.43 -27.05
N ARG A 161 5.29 6.89 -27.51
CA ARG A 161 5.69 6.92 -28.93
C ARG A 161 5.74 5.50 -29.51
N TYR A 162 6.33 4.55 -28.80
CA TYR A 162 6.44 3.16 -29.22
C TYR A 162 5.07 2.49 -29.35
N LYS A 163 4.17 2.70 -28.37
CA LYS A 163 2.78 2.22 -28.44
C LYS A 163 2.01 2.82 -29.62
N ARG A 164 2.21 4.11 -29.91
CA ARG A 164 1.59 4.78 -31.08
C ARG A 164 2.15 4.24 -32.40
N HIS A 165 3.44 3.91 -32.45
CA HIS A 165 4.06 3.29 -33.63
C HIS A 165 3.56 1.86 -33.85
N LEU A 166 3.38 1.08 -32.78
CA LEU A 166 2.78 -0.26 -32.83
C LEU A 166 1.32 -0.21 -33.28
N LEU A 167 0.52 0.76 -32.83
CA LEU A 167 -0.85 0.96 -33.36
C LEU A 167 -0.84 1.31 -34.85
N HIS A 168 0.12 2.13 -35.30
CA HIS A 168 0.23 2.50 -36.70
C HIS A 168 0.68 1.32 -37.58
N CYS A 169 1.56 0.45 -37.08
CA CYS A 169 1.95 -0.80 -37.73
C CYS A 169 0.82 -1.85 -37.70
N SER A 170 0.05 -1.94 -36.62
CA SER A 170 -1.13 -2.83 -36.53
C SER A 170 -2.19 -2.48 -37.57
N ASN A 171 -2.43 -1.18 -37.80
CA ASN A 171 -3.35 -0.73 -38.86
C ASN A 171 -2.81 -1.00 -40.27
N GLN A 172 -1.49 -0.98 -40.48
CA GLN A 172 -0.89 -1.39 -41.76
C GLN A 172 -0.97 -2.91 -41.98
N TYR A 173 -0.79 -3.73 -40.93
CA TYR A 173 -0.96 -5.18 -41.03
C TYR A 173 -2.41 -5.59 -41.30
N GLN A 174 -3.41 -4.90 -40.73
CA GLN A 174 -4.82 -5.12 -41.09
C GLN A 174 -5.14 -4.71 -42.54
N ALA A 175 -4.54 -3.62 -43.04
CA ALA A 175 -4.71 -3.21 -44.44
C ALA A 175 -4.06 -4.22 -45.43
N ILE A 176 -2.91 -4.81 -45.09
CA ILE A 176 -2.26 -5.83 -45.92
C ILE A 176 -3.03 -7.17 -45.89
N HIS A 177 -3.65 -7.52 -44.76
CA HIS A 177 -4.49 -8.72 -44.67
C HIS A 177 -5.81 -8.57 -45.45
N LEU A 178 -6.42 -7.39 -45.42
CA LEU A 178 -7.61 -7.05 -46.24
C LEU A 178 -7.30 -6.99 -47.75
N PHE A 179 -6.09 -6.55 -48.13
CA PHE A 179 -5.68 -6.54 -49.54
C PHE A 179 -5.39 -7.94 -50.08
N LYS A 180 -4.85 -8.85 -49.24
CA LYS A 180 -4.65 -10.26 -49.62
C LYS A 180 -5.96 -11.05 -49.73
N SER A 181 -6.96 -10.79 -48.88
CA SER A 181 -8.28 -11.42 -49.04
C SER A 181 -9.02 -10.90 -50.27
N PHE A 182 -8.87 -9.62 -50.61
CA PHE A 182 -9.51 -9.03 -51.80
C PHE A 182 -8.91 -9.52 -53.13
N ILE A 183 -7.61 -9.87 -53.16
CA ILE A 183 -6.98 -10.44 -54.35
C ILE A 183 -7.30 -11.95 -54.49
N PHE A 184 -7.40 -12.70 -53.39
CA PHE A 184 -7.72 -14.14 -53.46
C PHE A 184 -9.20 -14.46 -53.75
N ASP A 185 -10.14 -13.56 -53.44
CA ASP A 185 -11.56 -13.76 -53.80
C ASP A 185 -11.86 -13.43 -55.27
N LYS A 186 -10.97 -12.72 -55.96
CA LYS A 186 -11.15 -12.37 -57.38
C LYS A 186 -10.67 -13.47 -58.34
N GLU A 187 -9.72 -14.30 -57.92
CA GLU A 187 -9.23 -15.43 -58.75
C GLU A 187 -10.06 -16.72 -58.60
N LYS A 188 -11.03 -16.77 -57.68
CA LYS A 188 -11.83 -17.97 -57.41
C LYS A 188 -13.26 -17.95 -57.95
N ASN A 189 -13.72 -16.83 -58.53
CA ASN A 189 -15.11 -16.63 -58.94
C ASN A 189 -15.34 -16.49 -60.46
N ASP A 190 -14.33 -16.70 -61.30
CA ASP A 190 -14.56 -16.87 -62.75
C ASP A 190 -14.64 -18.37 -63.09
N GLY A 191 -15.81 -18.96 -62.82
CA GLY A 191 -16.17 -20.32 -63.24
C GLY A 191 -17.66 -20.60 -62.99
N PRO A 192 -18.40 -21.17 -63.95
CA PRO A 192 -19.87 -21.08 -64.00
C PRO A 192 -20.58 -22.16 -63.17
N GLU A 193 -21.88 -21.91 -62.90
CA GLU A 193 -22.85 -22.74 -62.15
C GLU A 193 -22.77 -22.60 -60.61
N LYS A 194 -23.83 -22.29 -59.86
CA LYS A 194 -25.26 -22.64 -60.00
C LYS A 194 -26.10 -21.68 -59.16
N GLU A 195 -27.26 -21.30 -59.71
CA GLU A 195 -28.40 -20.78 -58.94
C GLU A 195 -28.73 -21.69 -57.76
N ILE A 196 -29.11 -21.12 -56.62
CA ILE A 196 -30.23 -21.56 -55.77
C ILE A 196 -30.49 -20.47 -54.70
N LEU A 197 -31.62 -19.78 -54.89
CA LEU A 197 -32.62 -19.39 -53.90
C LEU A 197 -32.21 -18.54 -52.68
N PHE A 198 -32.33 -17.22 -52.83
CA PHE A 198 -32.52 -16.27 -51.73
C PHE A 198 -33.96 -16.35 -51.20
N LYS A 199 -34.13 -16.56 -49.89
CA LYS A 199 -35.34 -16.18 -49.14
C LYS A 199 -34.96 -15.43 -47.88
N GLU A 200 -35.26 -14.14 -47.93
CA GLU A 200 -35.81 -13.27 -46.87
C GLU A 200 -35.32 -13.46 -45.43
N GLN A 201 -34.50 -12.51 -44.97
CA GLN A 201 -34.55 -12.02 -43.60
C GLN A 201 -34.89 -10.52 -43.62
N GLN A 202 -36.16 -10.22 -43.38
CA GLN A 202 -36.59 -8.95 -42.80
C GLN A 202 -36.97 -9.22 -41.33
N MET A 203 -36.36 -8.47 -40.41
CA MET A 203 -36.90 -8.13 -39.08
C MET A 203 -36.32 -6.74 -38.78
N GLU A 204 -37.05 -5.69 -39.13
CA GLU A 204 -37.97 -4.94 -38.25
C GLU A 204 -37.27 -4.31 -37.03
N LEU A 205 -36.96 -3.02 -37.19
CA LEU A 205 -36.77 -2.07 -36.11
C LEU A 205 -38.15 -1.54 -35.69
N LEU A 206 -38.46 -1.58 -34.39
CA LEU A 206 -39.48 -0.71 -33.79
C LEU A 206 -38.91 -0.01 -32.54
N PRO A 207 -39.38 1.22 -32.26
CA PRO A 207 -38.76 2.14 -31.32
C PRO A 207 -39.37 2.06 -29.93
N LEU A 208 -38.68 2.60 -28.93
CA LEU A 208 -39.27 2.96 -27.65
C LEU A 208 -38.95 4.42 -27.35
N GLU A 209 -39.96 5.26 -27.58
CA GLU A 209 -40.10 6.56 -26.93
C GLU A 209 -40.49 6.36 -25.46
N SER A 210 -39.89 7.18 -24.60
CA SER A 210 -40.61 8.07 -23.67
C SER A 210 -39.67 9.17 -23.20
#